data_AF-A0A264VR50-F1
#
_entry.id   AF-A0A264VR50-F1
#
_cell.length_a   1.000
_cell.length_b   1.000
_cell.length_c   1.000
_cell.angle_alpha   90.00
_cell.angle_beta   90.00
_cell.angle_gamma   90.00
#
_symmetry.space_group_name_H-M   'P 1'
#
loop_
_entity.id
_entity.type
_entity.pdbx_description
1 polymer ?
#
loop_
_entity_poly.entity_id
_entity_poly.type
_entity_poly.pdbx_seq_one_letter_code
_entity_poly.pdbx_strand_id
1 'polypeptide(L)'
;MIMVVIQNLNTVVAEIRVKRYHQSNRFARSIDMNIRCLGIVLLGLGSFSAVAEIADEKLSRQTLLDVHSTVHLTGSVYASPCVLELETQEQYVDLGDINAREFHRIGDRSTPVAFNIRLKDCQRGASKSFVNAAGEATQNAQRYYLTGESAVSLSIAGDTDFFNPDLVRVTGDVRGAGLRISSKDHQNLMVNQPTSSWVIKPGDNNITLNASLESTAQSVSAGTFSGLVRLKLEYL
;
A
#
# COMPACT_ATOMS: atom_id res chain seq x y z
N MET A 1 6.03 8.69 -16.48
CA MET A 1 6.78 7.54 -15.97
C MET A 1 6.86 7.72 -14.46
N ILE A 2 5.92 7.11 -13.72
CA ILE A 2 5.80 7.26 -12.26
C ILE A 2 6.66 6.17 -11.63
N MET A 3 7.58 6.60 -10.76
CA MET A 3 8.58 5.73 -10.15
C MET A 3 8.02 5.19 -8.84
N VAL A 4 7.53 3.94 -8.85
CA VAL A 4 7.23 3.21 -7.61
C VAL A 4 8.56 2.96 -6.92
N VAL A 5 8.86 3.72 -5.87
CA VAL A 5 10.05 3.45 -5.05
C VAL A 5 9.68 2.34 -4.07
N ILE A 6 9.80 1.09 -4.53
CA ILE A 6 9.95 -0.06 -3.64
C ILE A 6 11.29 0.15 -2.92
N GLN A 7 11.26 0.76 -1.73
CA GLN A 7 12.50 0.98 -0.96
C GLN A 7 13.07 -0.36 -0.46
N ASN A 8 12.22 -1.38 -0.33
CA ASN A 8 12.57 -2.78 0.00
C ASN A 8 11.38 -3.70 -0.39
N LEU A 9 11.58 -5.02 -0.53
CA LEU A 9 10.52 -5.98 -0.92
C LEU A 9 9.23 -5.91 -0.05
N ASN A 10 9.33 -5.35 1.17
CA ASN A 10 8.26 -5.28 2.15
C ASN A 10 7.79 -3.86 2.49
N THR A 11 8.26 -2.81 1.78
CA THR A 11 7.93 -1.41 2.11
C THR A 11 7.31 -0.68 0.92
N VAL A 12 6.14 -0.09 1.15
CA VAL A 12 5.41 0.73 0.17
C VAL A 12 5.31 2.15 0.69
N VAL A 13 5.64 3.15 -0.14
CA VAL A 13 5.61 4.57 0.24
C VAL A 13 4.61 5.34 -0.61
N ALA A 14 3.75 6.14 0.03
CA ALA A 14 2.86 7.10 -0.62
C ALA A 14 3.22 8.53 -0.20
N GLU A 15 3.07 9.51 -1.06
CA GLU A 15 3.24 10.94 -0.72
C GLU A 15 1.89 11.67 -0.79
N ILE A 16 1.57 12.41 0.26
CA ILE A 16 0.34 13.17 0.38
C ILE A 16 0.71 14.64 0.56
N ARG A 17 0.14 15.47 -0.29
CA ARG A 17 0.33 16.91 -0.24
C ARG A 17 -0.98 17.57 0.14
N VAL A 18 -0.99 18.22 1.30
CA VAL A 18 -2.09 19.10 1.68
C VAL A 18 -1.92 20.40 0.91
N LYS A 19 -2.88 20.71 0.03
CA LYS A 19 -2.92 21.97 -0.72
C LYS A 19 -4.38 22.38 -0.90
N ARG A 20 -4.63 23.68 -0.90
CA ARG A 20 -5.89 24.23 -1.40
C ARG A 20 -6.06 23.85 -2.87
N TYR A 21 -7.21 23.28 -3.23
CA TYR A 21 -7.51 22.91 -4.60
C TYR A 21 -7.89 24.16 -5.39
N HIS A 22 -6.94 24.68 -6.18
CA HIS A 22 -7.28 25.68 -7.21
C HIS A 22 -7.74 24.91 -8.45
N GLN A 23 -9.05 24.91 -8.73
CA GLN A 23 -9.59 24.37 -9.99
C GLN A 23 -8.94 25.09 -11.17
N SER A 24 -7.93 24.49 -11.77
CA SER A 24 -7.52 24.78 -13.14
C SER A 24 -7.93 23.58 -13.97
N ASN A 25 -9.09 23.71 -14.63
CA ASN A 25 -9.62 22.73 -15.57
C ASN A 25 -8.59 22.49 -16.69
N ARG A 26 -7.83 21.40 -16.61
CA ARG A 26 -7.16 20.81 -17.78
C ARG A 26 -7.62 19.36 -17.96
N PHE A 27 -8.76 19.27 -18.65
CA PHE A 27 -9.15 18.25 -19.62
C PHE A 27 -8.24 17.01 -19.68
N ALA A 28 -8.67 15.94 -19.03
CA ALA A 28 -8.20 14.60 -19.33
C ALA A 28 -8.64 14.23 -20.76
N ARG A 29 -7.69 13.90 -21.64
CA ARG A 29 -7.98 13.17 -22.88
C ARG A 29 -7.71 11.69 -22.62
N SER A 30 -8.79 10.94 -22.44
CA SER A 30 -8.81 9.49 -22.65
C SER A 30 -8.39 9.20 -24.09
N ILE A 31 -7.49 8.24 -24.27
CA ILE A 31 -7.24 7.59 -25.56
C ILE A 31 -7.53 6.11 -25.34
N ASP A 32 -8.72 5.70 -25.73
CA ASP A 32 -9.13 4.31 -25.85
C ASP A 32 -8.52 3.67 -27.12
N MET A 33 -8.02 2.46 -26.91
CA MET A 33 -8.27 1.25 -27.72
C MET A 33 -7.75 1.17 -29.18
N ASN A 34 -6.88 0.19 -29.44
CA ASN A 34 -7.12 -0.74 -30.55
C ASN A 34 -6.47 -2.12 -30.37
N ILE A 35 -7.33 -3.14 -30.35
CA ILE A 35 -7.04 -4.57 -30.42
C ILE A 35 -6.83 -4.95 -31.89
N ARG A 36 -5.80 -5.76 -32.19
CA ARG A 36 -5.71 -6.52 -33.44
C ARG A 36 -5.23 -7.94 -33.14
N CYS A 37 -6.19 -8.85 -32.98
CA CYS A 37 -5.95 -10.27 -33.18
C CYS A 37 -5.79 -10.53 -34.68
N LEU A 38 -4.68 -11.14 -35.09
CA LEU A 38 -4.55 -11.78 -36.40
C LEU A 38 -4.13 -13.23 -36.18
N GLY A 39 -5.04 -14.15 -36.45
CA GLY A 39 -4.79 -15.59 -36.39
C GLY A 39 -3.99 -16.08 -37.59
N ILE A 40 -3.19 -17.13 -37.38
CA ILE A 40 -2.61 -17.94 -38.45
C ILE A 40 -2.92 -19.40 -38.14
N VAL A 41 -3.80 -19.97 -38.97
CA VAL A 41 -4.06 -21.41 -39.12
C VAL A 41 -3.22 -21.86 -40.31
N LEU A 42 -2.40 -22.91 -40.16
CA LEU A 42 -2.04 -23.77 -41.29
C LEU A 42 -1.85 -25.23 -40.85
N LEU A 43 -2.59 -26.08 -41.57
CA LEU A 43 -2.66 -27.52 -41.53
C LEU A 43 -1.43 -28.14 -42.21
N GLY A 44 -1.01 -29.32 -41.74
CA GLY A 44 -0.02 -30.15 -42.40
C GLY A 44 -0.23 -31.62 -42.06
N LEU A 45 -1.16 -32.25 -42.78
CA LEU A 45 -1.32 -33.71 -42.86
C LEU A 45 -0.20 -34.30 -43.73
N GLY A 46 0.37 -35.40 -43.27
CA GLY A 46 1.32 -36.22 -44.04
C GLY A 46 1.33 -37.64 -43.50
N SER A 47 0.38 -38.45 -43.96
CA SER A 47 0.40 -39.91 -43.90
C SER A 47 1.33 -40.45 -45.01
N PHE A 48 2.07 -41.54 -44.77
CA PHE A 48 2.17 -42.71 -45.66
C PHE A 48 3.05 -43.79 -45.04
N SER A 49 2.58 -45.04 -45.15
CA SER A 49 3.03 -46.26 -44.48
C SER A 49 4.10 -47.02 -45.26
N ALA A 50 4.94 -47.80 -44.56
CA ALA A 50 5.46 -49.07 -45.05
C ALA A 50 5.72 -50.04 -43.89
N VAL A 51 5.23 -51.27 -44.03
CA VAL A 51 5.41 -52.43 -43.15
C VAL A 51 6.35 -53.42 -43.85
N ALA A 52 7.32 -53.98 -43.13
CA ALA A 52 8.04 -55.26 -43.33
C ALA A 52 9.33 -55.21 -42.47
N GLU A 53 9.85 -56.23 -41.78
CA GLU A 53 9.54 -57.65 -41.65
C GLU A 53 10.18 -58.14 -40.32
N ILE A 54 9.75 -59.31 -39.86
CA ILE A 54 10.07 -59.94 -38.58
C ILE A 54 11.35 -60.78 -38.72
N ALA A 55 12.30 -60.68 -37.78
CA ALA A 55 13.30 -61.72 -37.55
C ALA A 55 13.64 -61.80 -36.05
N ASP A 56 13.86 -63.03 -35.61
CA ASP A 56 13.69 -63.58 -34.27
C ASP A 56 14.90 -63.41 -33.33
N GLU A 57 14.61 -63.59 -32.04
CA GLU A 57 15.45 -63.98 -30.92
C GLU A 57 16.79 -63.27 -30.67
N LYS A 58 16.79 -62.40 -29.66
CA LYS A 58 17.64 -62.67 -28.49
C LYS A 58 16.85 -62.42 -27.21
N LEU A 59 16.71 -63.48 -26.42
CA LEU A 59 16.40 -63.48 -24.99
C LEU A 59 17.39 -62.55 -24.27
N SER A 60 17.12 -61.25 -24.30
CA SER A 60 17.70 -60.32 -23.34
C SER A 60 16.87 -60.51 -22.08
N ARG A 61 17.43 -61.22 -21.09
CA ARG A 61 17.11 -60.91 -19.69
C ARG A 61 17.50 -59.45 -19.49
N GLN A 62 16.61 -58.54 -19.85
CA GLN A 62 16.57 -57.25 -19.23
C GLN A 62 16.08 -57.56 -17.83
N THR A 63 17.03 -57.74 -16.90
CA THR A 63 16.78 -57.34 -15.53
C THR A 63 16.22 -55.93 -15.67
N LEU A 64 14.90 -55.80 -15.55
CA LEU A 64 14.26 -54.54 -15.20
C LEU A 64 14.84 -54.22 -13.83
N LEU A 65 16.06 -53.67 -13.84
CA LEU A 65 16.54 -52.90 -12.74
C LEU A 65 15.50 -51.81 -12.66
N ASP A 66 14.73 -51.82 -11.58
CA ASP A 66 13.78 -50.78 -11.28
C ASP A 66 14.63 -49.53 -11.02
N VAL A 67 15.05 -48.87 -12.11
CA VAL A 67 15.86 -47.65 -12.08
C VAL A 67 14.88 -46.55 -11.73
N HIS A 68 14.62 -46.44 -10.44
CA HIS A 68 13.88 -45.34 -9.87
C HIS A 68 14.75 -44.09 -9.99
N SER A 69 14.44 -43.23 -10.96
CA SER A 69 15.01 -41.89 -11.00
C SER A 69 14.23 -41.03 -10.00
N THR A 70 14.83 -40.80 -8.83
CA THR A 70 14.25 -39.89 -7.84
C THR A 70 14.53 -38.45 -8.26
N VAL A 71 13.50 -37.75 -8.73
CA VAL A 71 13.56 -36.32 -9.04
C VAL A 71 13.11 -35.54 -7.80
N HIS A 72 14.04 -34.83 -7.17
CA HIS A 72 13.72 -33.92 -6.07
C HIS A 72 13.35 -32.54 -6.63
N LEU A 73 12.06 -32.21 -6.61
CA LEU A 73 11.56 -30.89 -6.97
C LEU A 73 11.39 -30.06 -5.72
N THR A 74 12.12 -28.95 -5.62
CA THR A 74 11.95 -27.96 -4.56
C THR A 74 11.56 -26.62 -5.20
N GLY A 75 10.72 -25.87 -4.50
CA GLY A 75 10.27 -24.54 -4.91
C GLY A 75 9.75 -23.78 -3.70
N SER A 76 9.70 -22.46 -3.80
CA SER A 76 9.11 -21.57 -2.79
C SER A 76 7.99 -20.74 -3.41
N VAL A 77 6.97 -20.45 -2.60
CA VAL A 77 5.85 -19.58 -2.96
C VAL A 77 5.84 -18.42 -1.96
N TYR A 78 5.89 -17.18 -2.45
CA TYR A 78 5.86 -15.97 -1.63
C TYR A 78 4.55 -15.22 -1.88
N ALA A 79 3.91 -14.71 -0.82
CA ALA A 79 2.80 -13.78 -0.96
C ALA A 79 3.37 -12.38 -1.21
N SER A 80 3.01 -11.76 -2.33
CA SER A 80 3.42 -10.38 -2.63
C SER A 80 2.57 -9.38 -1.84
N PRO A 81 3.13 -8.21 -1.48
CA PRO A 81 2.35 -7.13 -0.89
C PRO A 81 1.26 -6.64 -1.86
N CYS A 82 0.27 -5.92 -1.31
CA CYS A 82 -0.76 -5.26 -2.11
C CYS A 82 -0.15 -4.22 -3.05
N VAL A 83 -0.85 -3.96 -4.16
CA VAL A 83 -0.51 -2.86 -5.06
C VAL A 83 -1.15 -1.57 -4.52
N LEU A 84 -0.34 -0.55 -4.27
CA LEU A 84 -0.86 0.79 -3.97
C LEU A 84 -1.38 1.42 -5.26
N GLU A 85 -2.66 1.82 -5.27
CA GLU A 85 -3.28 2.38 -6.46
C GLU A 85 -2.63 3.71 -6.87
N LEU A 86 -2.44 3.94 -8.18
CA LEU A 86 -1.72 5.10 -8.72
C LEU A 86 -2.27 6.44 -8.22
N GLU A 87 -3.60 6.59 -8.13
CA GLU A 87 -4.23 7.80 -7.58
C GLU A 87 -3.87 8.05 -6.12
N THR A 88 -3.46 7.01 -5.40
CA THR A 88 -3.12 7.09 -3.98
C THR A 88 -1.64 7.32 -3.72
N GLN A 89 -0.80 7.26 -4.76
CA GLN A 89 0.65 7.51 -4.68
C GLN A 89 0.97 8.98 -4.48
N GLU A 90 0.23 9.87 -5.14
CA GLU A 90 0.28 11.32 -4.96
C GLU A 90 -1.14 11.88 -4.84
N GLN A 91 -1.55 12.22 -3.62
CA GLN A 91 -2.87 12.77 -3.35
C GLN A 91 -2.79 14.22 -2.88
N TYR A 92 -3.76 15.02 -3.36
CA TYR A 92 -3.99 16.38 -2.89
C TYR A 92 -5.23 16.40 -2.01
N VAL A 93 -5.04 16.71 -0.73
CA VAL A 93 -6.14 16.82 0.24
C VAL A 93 -6.41 18.30 0.50
N ASP A 94 -7.61 18.75 0.17
CA ASP A 94 -8.09 20.10 0.45
C ASP A 94 -8.79 20.13 1.81
N LEU A 95 -8.25 20.91 2.75
CA LEU A 95 -8.85 21.08 4.08
C LEU A 95 -9.97 22.13 4.09
N GLY A 96 -10.22 22.79 2.96
CA GLY A 96 -11.23 23.84 2.83
C GLY A 96 -10.85 25.12 3.55
N ASP A 97 -11.85 25.99 3.76
CA ASP A 97 -11.68 27.24 4.45
C ASP A 97 -11.82 27.05 5.97
N ILE A 98 -10.76 27.36 6.69
CA ILE A 98 -10.71 27.28 8.15
C ILE A 98 -10.69 28.70 8.71
N ASN A 99 -11.64 29.01 9.58
CA ASN A 99 -11.70 30.32 10.21
C ASN A 99 -10.68 30.37 11.35
N ALA A 100 -9.69 31.25 11.24
CA ALA A 100 -8.66 31.42 12.26
C ALA A 100 -9.21 31.73 13.67
N ARG A 101 -10.43 32.28 13.74
CA ARG A 101 -11.12 32.55 15.02
C ARG A 101 -11.62 31.30 15.72
N GLU A 102 -11.60 30.13 15.09
CA GLU A 102 -11.96 28.87 15.74
C GLU A 102 -10.86 28.40 16.72
N PHE A 103 -9.63 28.89 16.54
CA PHE A 103 -8.49 28.58 17.40
C PHE A 103 -8.32 29.63 18.51
N HIS A 104 -8.69 29.24 19.72
CA HIS A 104 -8.63 30.05 20.94
C HIS A 104 -7.52 29.58 21.88
N ARG A 105 -7.12 28.30 21.79
CA ARG A 105 -6.15 27.65 22.67
C ARG A 105 -5.24 26.73 21.86
N ILE A 106 -4.06 26.46 22.43
CA ILE A 106 -3.15 25.43 21.92
C ILE A 106 -3.88 24.09 21.96
N GLY A 107 -3.84 23.35 20.85
CA GLY A 107 -4.54 22.08 20.68
C GLY A 107 -5.93 22.17 20.06
N ASP A 108 -6.48 23.37 19.84
CA ASP A 108 -7.73 23.53 19.09
C ASP A 108 -7.56 23.02 17.65
N ARG A 109 -8.60 22.37 17.10
CA ARG A 109 -8.55 21.67 15.81
C ARG A 109 -9.63 22.16 14.86
N SER A 110 -9.29 22.24 13.57
CA SER A 110 -10.28 22.42 12.50
C SER A 110 -11.14 21.17 12.33
N THR A 111 -12.21 21.31 11.55
CA THR A 111 -12.99 20.16 11.06
C THR A 111 -12.04 19.17 10.34
N PRO A 112 -12.06 17.87 10.71
CA PRO A 112 -11.24 16.87 10.03
C PRO A 112 -11.73 16.59 8.61
N VAL A 113 -10.80 16.47 7.67
CA VAL A 113 -11.08 16.04 6.29
C VAL A 113 -10.53 14.64 6.07
N ALA A 114 -11.41 13.72 5.68
CA ALA A 114 -11.08 12.34 5.40
C ALA A 114 -10.42 12.18 4.02
N PHE A 115 -9.43 11.31 3.94
CA PHE A 115 -8.82 10.84 2.70
C PHE A 115 -8.54 9.34 2.77
N ASN A 116 -8.42 8.72 1.60
CA ASN A 116 -8.41 7.26 1.47
C ASN A 116 -7.11 6.78 0.82
N ILE A 117 -6.58 5.67 1.34
CA ILE A 117 -5.43 4.96 0.75
C ILE A 117 -5.95 3.61 0.30
N ARG A 118 -5.91 3.36 -1.00
CA ARG A 118 -6.49 2.18 -1.63
C ARG A 118 -5.39 1.20 -2.02
N LEU A 119 -5.51 0.01 -1.45
CA LEU A 119 -4.63 -1.12 -1.69
C LEU A 119 -5.41 -2.13 -2.54
N LYS A 120 -4.88 -2.44 -3.72
CA LYS A 120 -5.46 -3.35 -4.71
C LYS A 120 -4.74 -4.68 -4.70
N ASP A 121 -5.45 -5.72 -5.14
CA ASP A 121 -4.89 -7.05 -5.40
C ASP A 121 -4.10 -7.62 -4.21
N CYS A 122 -4.57 -7.38 -2.97
CA CYS A 122 -3.95 -7.98 -1.79
C CYS A 122 -4.14 -9.50 -1.82
N GLN A 123 -3.05 -10.24 -1.99
CA GLN A 123 -3.10 -11.70 -1.98
C GLN A 123 -3.35 -12.23 -0.57
N ARG A 124 -3.79 -13.50 -0.48
CA ARG A 124 -3.83 -14.18 0.81
C ARG A 124 -2.41 -14.26 1.38
N GLY A 125 -2.24 -13.67 2.56
CA GLY A 125 -1.02 -13.81 3.35
C GLY A 125 -0.84 -15.24 3.87
N ALA A 126 0.35 -15.54 4.37
CA ALA A 126 0.57 -16.77 5.12
C ALA A 126 -0.13 -16.68 6.48
N SER A 127 -0.62 -17.81 7.00
CA SER A 127 -1.12 -17.84 8.38
C SER A 127 0.02 -17.52 9.34
N LYS A 128 -0.06 -16.36 9.99
CA LYS A 128 0.94 -15.86 10.94
C LYS A 128 0.24 -15.37 12.20
N SER A 129 0.91 -15.53 13.34
CA SER A 129 0.56 -14.85 14.57
C SER A 129 1.51 -13.68 14.76
N PHE A 130 1.00 -12.49 15.01
CA PHE A 130 1.83 -11.34 15.36
C PHE A 130 1.21 -10.57 16.54
N VAL A 131 2.06 -9.79 17.22
CA VAL A 131 1.67 -8.92 18.33
C VAL A 131 1.71 -7.48 17.82
N ASN A 132 0.67 -6.70 18.07
CA ASN A 132 0.69 -5.27 17.76
C ASN A 132 1.77 -4.57 18.59
N ALA A 133 2.64 -3.77 17.96
CA ALA A 133 3.68 -3.01 18.66
C ALA A 133 3.13 -2.07 19.74
N ALA A 134 1.91 -1.54 19.58
CA ALA A 134 1.19 -0.76 20.60
C ALA A 134 0.91 -1.55 21.90
N GLY A 135 0.97 -2.89 21.84
CA GLY A 135 0.76 -3.80 22.97
C GLY A 135 2.05 -4.30 23.62
N GLU A 136 3.25 -3.91 23.18
CA GLU A 136 4.49 -4.29 23.87
C GLU A 136 4.76 -3.41 25.10
N ALA A 137 4.24 -2.18 25.11
CA ALA A 137 4.38 -1.25 26.24
C ALA A 137 3.32 -1.45 27.35
N THR A 138 2.32 -2.29 27.12
CA THR A 138 1.27 -2.61 28.11
C THR A 138 1.19 -4.13 28.25
N GLN A 139 0.96 -4.68 29.44
CA GLN A 139 0.89 -6.13 29.64
C GLN A 139 -0.35 -6.80 28.97
N ASN A 140 -0.97 -6.13 27.99
CA ASN A 140 -2.13 -6.55 27.21
C ASN A 140 -1.77 -6.70 25.73
N ALA A 141 -0.75 -7.52 25.45
CA ALA A 141 -0.34 -7.87 24.09
C ALA A 141 -1.47 -8.65 23.38
N GLN A 142 -2.29 -7.94 22.59
CA GLN A 142 -3.31 -8.55 21.73
C GLN A 142 -2.60 -9.36 20.62
N ARG A 143 -2.71 -10.69 20.68
CA ARG A 143 -2.24 -11.60 19.62
C ARG A 143 -3.27 -11.67 18.50
N TYR A 144 -2.86 -11.34 17.29
CA TYR A 144 -3.67 -11.50 16.09
C TYR A 144 -3.26 -12.79 15.37
N TYR A 145 -4.23 -13.65 15.12
CA TYR A 145 -4.07 -14.85 14.31
C TYR A 145 -4.61 -14.57 12.91
N LEU A 146 -3.72 -14.42 11.94
CA LEU A 146 -4.10 -14.24 10.54
C LEU A 146 -4.29 -15.63 9.91
N THR A 147 -5.40 -15.82 9.21
CA THR A 147 -5.76 -17.06 8.51
C THR A 147 -5.86 -16.80 7.01
N GLY A 148 -4.86 -16.12 6.46
CA GLY A 148 -4.85 -15.66 5.06
C GLY A 148 -4.83 -14.15 4.91
N GLU A 149 -4.95 -13.38 5.99
CA GLU A 149 -4.75 -11.93 5.97
C GLU A 149 -3.26 -11.56 6.03
N SER A 150 -2.93 -10.35 5.59
CA SER A 150 -1.60 -9.75 5.79
C SER A 150 -1.69 -8.66 6.86
N ALA A 151 -0.66 -8.47 7.67
CA ALA A 151 -0.59 -7.33 8.57
C ALA A 151 0.37 -6.29 8.00
N VAL A 152 -0.04 -5.02 8.07
CA VAL A 152 0.81 -3.89 7.73
C VAL A 152 0.94 -2.96 8.92
N SER A 153 2.16 -2.55 9.21
CA SER A 153 2.44 -1.38 10.05
C SER A 153 2.46 -0.17 9.13
N LEU A 154 1.64 0.85 9.40
CA LEU A 154 1.76 2.13 8.69
C LEU A 154 2.40 3.16 9.63
N SER A 155 3.36 3.91 9.10
CA SER A 155 3.98 5.04 9.77
C SER A 155 3.80 6.29 8.95
N ILE A 156 3.57 7.40 9.65
CA ILE A 156 3.49 8.73 9.07
C ILE A 156 4.90 9.30 9.11
N ALA A 157 5.46 9.68 7.97
CA ALA A 157 6.77 10.29 7.87
C ALA A 157 6.64 11.73 7.36
N GLY A 158 7.37 12.66 7.96
CA GLY A 158 7.30 14.06 7.57
C GLY A 158 8.16 14.94 8.46
N ASP A 159 8.32 16.19 8.01
CA ASP A 159 8.93 17.22 8.84
C ASP A 159 7.97 17.55 9.97
N THR A 160 8.44 17.47 11.21
CA THR A 160 7.62 17.73 12.39
C THR A 160 7.51 19.23 12.66
N ASP A 161 6.38 19.66 13.23
CA ASP A 161 6.24 21.02 13.73
C ASP A 161 7.26 21.29 14.86
N PHE A 162 7.70 22.54 14.97
CA PHE A 162 8.74 22.94 15.92
C PHE A 162 8.25 22.89 17.38
N PHE A 163 6.98 23.21 17.63
CA PHE A 163 6.41 23.29 18.96
C PHE A 163 5.72 21.99 19.38
N ASN A 164 5.29 21.18 18.41
CA ASN A 164 4.67 19.88 18.66
C ASN A 164 5.17 18.82 17.67
N PRO A 165 6.08 17.90 18.09
CA PRO A 165 6.65 16.90 17.20
C PRO A 165 5.63 15.88 16.68
N ASP A 166 4.45 15.77 17.30
CA ASP A 166 3.36 14.90 16.84
C ASP A 166 2.58 15.47 15.65
N LEU A 167 2.87 16.72 15.26
CA LEU A 167 2.24 17.39 14.13
C LEU A 167 3.22 17.47 12.96
N VAL A 168 2.67 17.44 11.75
CA VAL A 168 3.42 17.72 10.54
C VAL A 168 3.53 19.23 10.36
N ARG A 169 4.72 19.71 10.08
CA ARG A 169 5.01 21.12 9.82
C ARG A 169 4.25 21.61 8.59
N VAL A 170 3.56 22.73 8.74
CA VAL A 170 2.96 23.45 7.61
C VAL A 170 3.93 24.51 7.06
N THR A 171 3.75 24.83 5.79
CA THR A 171 4.48 25.89 5.08
C THR A 171 3.48 26.85 4.44
N GLY A 172 3.83 28.13 4.36
CA GLY A 172 2.95 29.20 3.84
C GLY A 172 2.89 30.39 4.79
N ASP A 173 1.78 31.11 4.71
CA ASP A 173 1.52 32.35 5.45
C ASP A 173 0.97 32.06 6.86
N VAL A 174 0.30 30.93 7.04
CA VAL A 174 -0.22 30.49 8.34
C VAL A 174 0.92 30.20 9.30
N ARG A 175 0.80 30.71 10.52
CA ARG A 175 1.71 30.53 11.65
C ARG A 175 0.91 30.10 12.89
N GLY A 176 1.60 29.41 13.80
CA GLY A 176 1.01 28.95 15.05
C GLY A 176 0.10 27.73 14.91
N ALA A 177 0.25 26.95 13.83
CA ALA A 177 -0.49 25.71 13.62
C ALA A 177 0.36 24.65 12.92
N GLY A 178 0.01 23.39 13.10
CA GLY A 178 0.56 22.23 12.42
C GLY A 178 -0.55 21.30 11.90
N LEU A 179 -0.19 20.29 11.11
CA LEU A 179 -1.13 19.31 10.57
C LEU A 179 -1.16 18.06 11.44
N ARG A 180 -2.36 17.71 11.94
CA ARG A 180 -2.63 16.48 12.65
C ARG A 180 -3.15 15.43 11.68
N ILE A 181 -2.56 14.24 11.72
CA ILE A 181 -3.09 13.05 11.03
C ILE A 181 -3.70 12.12 12.07
N SER A 182 -4.88 11.58 11.78
CA SER A 182 -5.58 10.65 12.65
C SER A 182 -6.21 9.50 11.85
N SER A 183 -6.43 8.37 12.53
CA SER A 183 -7.18 7.25 11.98
C SER A 183 -8.66 7.59 11.78
N LYS A 184 -9.41 6.75 11.08
CA LYS A 184 -10.88 6.81 10.99
C LYS A 184 -11.57 6.93 12.36
N ASP A 185 -10.99 6.35 13.41
CA ASP A 185 -11.53 6.37 14.77
C ASP A 185 -11.00 7.56 15.60
N HIS A 186 -10.49 8.59 14.92
CA HIS A 186 -9.89 9.80 15.52
C HIS A 186 -8.69 9.56 16.46
N GLN A 187 -8.12 8.36 16.44
CA GLN A 187 -6.86 8.09 17.14
C GLN A 187 -5.72 8.86 16.45
N ASN A 188 -4.97 9.64 17.22
CA ASN A 188 -3.86 10.43 16.71
C ASN A 188 -2.75 9.49 16.21
N LEU A 189 -2.26 9.73 14.99
CA LEU A 189 -1.10 9.03 14.45
C LEU A 189 0.12 9.94 14.63
N MET A 190 1.07 9.51 15.47
CA MET A 190 2.29 10.27 15.73
C MET A 190 3.21 10.27 14.50
N VAL A 191 3.78 11.43 14.20
CA VAL A 191 4.72 11.58 13.08
C VAL A 191 6.05 10.91 13.44
N ASN A 192 6.62 10.21 12.47
CA ASN A 192 7.84 9.42 12.55
C ASN A 192 7.80 8.28 13.59
N GLN A 193 6.60 7.84 13.98
CA GLN A 193 6.41 6.67 14.85
C GLN A 193 5.52 5.63 14.15
N PRO A 194 5.83 4.32 14.29
CA PRO A 194 4.96 3.26 13.80
C PRO A 194 3.66 3.24 14.61
N THR A 195 2.53 3.06 13.93
CA THR A 195 1.22 2.98 14.60
C THR A 195 0.89 1.52 14.94
N SER A 196 -0.30 1.30 15.51
CA SER A 196 -0.86 -0.06 15.60
C SER A 196 -0.98 -0.69 14.21
N SER A 197 -0.70 -1.99 14.12
CA SER A 197 -0.77 -2.73 12.86
C SER A 197 -2.22 -2.84 12.39
N TRP A 198 -2.42 -2.64 11.08
CA TRP A 198 -3.70 -2.87 10.42
C TRP A 198 -3.72 -4.23 9.75
N VAL A 199 -4.84 -4.95 9.93
CA VAL A 199 -5.10 -6.22 9.25
C VAL A 199 -5.67 -5.92 7.87
N ILE A 200 -4.97 -6.39 6.84
CA ILE A 200 -5.32 -6.28 5.43
C ILE A 200 -5.94 -7.59 4.97
N LYS A 201 -7.19 -7.51 4.50
CA LYS A 201 -7.93 -8.66 4.00
C LYS A 201 -7.48 -9.01 2.57
N PRO A 202 -7.70 -10.25 2.10
CA PRO A 202 -7.52 -10.55 0.69
C PRO A 202 -8.45 -9.69 -0.20
N GLY A 203 -7.94 -9.26 -1.36
CA GLY A 203 -8.66 -8.39 -2.30
C GLY A 203 -8.38 -6.90 -2.08
N ASP A 204 -9.39 -6.07 -2.36
CA ASP A 204 -9.27 -4.62 -2.27
C ASP A 204 -9.49 -4.13 -0.83
N ASN A 205 -8.60 -3.27 -0.36
CA ASN A 205 -8.67 -2.67 0.96
C ASN A 205 -8.61 -1.15 0.86
N ASN A 206 -9.29 -0.49 1.80
CA ASN A 206 -9.29 0.95 1.93
C ASN A 206 -8.93 1.35 3.35
N ILE A 207 -7.87 2.14 3.50
CA ILE A 207 -7.46 2.74 4.77
C ILE A 207 -7.91 4.19 4.76
N THR A 208 -8.84 4.55 5.64
CA THR A 208 -9.34 5.92 5.79
C THR A 208 -8.59 6.62 6.92
N LEU A 209 -7.99 7.76 6.60
CA LEU A 209 -7.33 8.66 7.54
C LEU A 209 -7.98 10.03 7.48
N ASN A 210 -7.73 10.85 8.50
CA ASN A 210 -8.21 12.22 8.57
C ASN A 210 -7.05 13.19 8.76
N ALA A 211 -7.11 14.33 8.09
CA ALA A 211 -6.22 15.47 8.30
C ALA A 211 -7.00 16.63 8.93
N SER A 212 -6.42 17.30 9.93
CA SER A 212 -6.96 18.52 10.51
C SER A 212 -5.83 19.49 10.83
N LEU A 213 -6.09 20.79 10.73
CA LEU A 213 -5.17 21.81 11.23
C LEU A 213 -5.31 21.90 12.75
N GLU A 214 -4.20 21.90 13.49
CA GLU A 214 -4.17 21.99 14.95
C GLU A 214 -3.32 23.17 15.39
N SER A 215 -3.83 23.98 16.32
CA SER A 215 -3.13 25.14 16.84
C SER A 215 -1.94 24.73 17.73
N THR A 216 -0.77 25.29 17.47
CA THR A 216 0.44 25.18 18.30
C THR A 216 0.71 26.44 19.11
N ALA A 217 -0.07 27.51 18.90
CA ALA A 217 0.01 28.77 19.62
C ALA A 217 -1.37 29.21 20.17
N GLN A 218 -1.42 30.33 20.88
CA GLN A 218 -2.69 30.89 21.38
C GLN A 218 -3.59 31.46 20.28
N SER A 219 -3.01 31.79 19.12
CA SER A 219 -3.75 32.24 17.94
C SER A 219 -3.05 31.73 16.68
N VAL A 220 -3.86 31.44 15.67
CA VAL A 220 -3.39 31.01 14.35
C VAL A 220 -3.51 32.20 13.39
N SER A 221 -2.45 32.51 12.64
CA SER A 221 -2.53 33.60 11.65
C SER A 221 -3.32 33.17 10.43
N ALA A 222 -4.11 34.09 9.86
CA ALA A 222 -4.81 33.86 8.62
C ALA A 222 -3.82 33.82 7.44
N GLY A 223 -4.09 32.96 6.46
CA GLY A 223 -3.26 32.85 5.27
C GLY A 223 -3.41 31.51 4.57
N THR A 224 -2.58 31.30 3.54
CA THR A 224 -2.51 30.00 2.86
C THR A 224 -1.52 29.08 3.57
N PHE A 225 -1.79 27.78 3.52
CA PHE A 225 -0.86 26.77 4.02
C PHE A 225 -0.83 25.55 3.12
N SER A 226 0.28 24.83 3.19
CA SER A 226 0.46 23.51 2.59
C SER A 226 1.32 22.64 3.49
N GLY A 227 1.13 21.33 3.40
CA GLY A 227 1.93 20.37 4.14
C GLY A 227 2.24 19.16 3.28
N LEU A 228 3.32 18.45 3.63
CA LEU A 228 3.72 17.24 2.95
C LEU A 228 3.88 16.13 3.98
N VAL A 229 3.21 15.02 3.71
CA VAL A 229 3.27 13.80 4.51
C VAL A 229 3.64 12.65 3.60
N ARG A 230 4.46 11.74 4.09
CA ARG A 230 4.73 10.46 3.44
C ARG A 230 4.15 9.37 4.31
N LEU A 231 3.42 8.45 3.70
CA LEU A 231 2.95 7.26 4.38
C LEU A 231 3.89 6.13 4.03
N LYS A 232 4.38 5.41 5.02
CA LYS A 232 5.19 4.22 4.82
C LYS A 232 4.43 3.03 5.36
N LEU A 233 4.12 2.07 4.49
CA LEU A 233 3.51 0.80 4.85
C LEU A 233 4.58 -0.28 4.85
N GLU A 234 4.70 -1.00 5.94
CA GLU A 234 5.63 -2.10 6.13
C GLU A 234 4.85 -3.39 6.41
N TYR A 235 5.10 -4.43 5.61
CA TYR A 235 4.46 -5.73 5.75
C TYR A 235 5.14 -6.60 6.82
N LEU A 236 4.35 -7.24 7.68
CA LEU A 236 4.80 -8.07 8.82
C LEU A 236 4.82 -9.59 8.52
#